data_AF-A0A4R5BQ48-F1
#
_entry.id   AF-A0A4R5BQ48-F1
#
_cell.length_a   1.000
_cell.length_b   1.000
_cell.length_c   1.000
_cell.angle_alpha   90.00
_cell.angle_beta   90.00
_cell.angle_gamma   90.00
#
_symmetry.space_group_name_H-M   'P 1'
#
loop_
_entity.id
_entity.type
_entity.pdbx_description
1 polymer ?
#
loop_
_entity_poly.entity_id
_entity_poly.type
_entity_poly.pdbx_seq_one_letter_code
_entity_poly.pdbx_strand_id
1 'polypeptide(L)' 'PGDLLFFATTPTHPASIHHVGIYLGHGRMIHAPQTGDVVRISPFTGNPHREHQYAGATRPAVRAELS' A
#
# COMPACT_ATOMS: atom_id res chain seq x y z
N PRO A 1 11.15 -2.67 5.56
CA PRO A 1 9.79 -3.27 5.55
C PRO A 1 8.91 -2.61 6.60
N GLY A 2 7.59 -2.56 6.40
CA GLY A 2 6.63 -2.01 7.35
C GLY A 2 5.97 -0.68 6.97
N ASP A 3 6.40 -0.04 5.89
CA ASP A 3 5.75 1.17 5.37
C ASP A 3 4.38 0.82 4.76
N LEU A 4 3.41 1.72 4.86
CA LEU A 4 2.14 1.62 4.14
C LEU A 4 2.36 2.08 2.71
N LEU A 5 1.86 1.31 1.75
CA LEU A 5 1.83 1.64 0.33
C LEU A 5 0.40 2.07 -0.04
N PHE A 6 0.25 3.23 -0.68
CA PHE A 6 -1.04 3.76 -1.10
C PHE A 6 -1.22 3.66 -2.60
N PHE A 7 -2.44 3.31 -3.02
CA PHE A 7 -2.81 3.21 -4.42
C PHE A 7 -4.06 4.03 -4.70
N ALA A 8 -4.01 4.78 -5.80
CA ALA A 8 -5.02 5.76 -6.18
C ALA A 8 -5.38 5.63 -7.67
N THR A 9 -6.60 6.00 -8.04
CA THR A 9 -6.98 6.05 -9.47
C THR A 9 -6.28 7.19 -10.19
N THR A 10 -6.00 8.29 -9.48
CA THR A 10 -5.14 9.40 -9.93
C THR A 10 -4.01 9.59 -8.91
N PRO A 11 -2.81 9.02 -9.14
CA PRO A 11 -1.71 9.02 -8.15
C PRO A 11 -1.31 10.38 -7.57
N THR A 12 -1.51 11.46 -8.32
CA THR A 12 -1.21 12.83 -7.90
C THR A 12 -2.34 13.50 -7.12
N HIS A 13 -3.51 12.86 -6.98
CA HIS A 13 -4.68 13.40 -6.29
C HIS A 13 -5.02 12.54 -5.05
N PRO A 14 -4.61 12.96 -3.83
CA PRO A 14 -4.73 12.13 -2.62
C PRO A 14 -6.15 11.66 -2.30
N ALA A 15 -7.17 12.43 -2.65
CA ALA A 15 -8.57 12.06 -2.43
C ALA A 15 -9.02 10.83 -3.26
N SER A 16 -8.23 10.41 -4.25
CA SER A 16 -8.51 9.24 -5.10
C SER A 16 -7.84 7.95 -4.61
N ILE A 17 -7.17 7.99 -3.44
CA ILE A 17 -6.65 6.81 -2.76
C ILE A 17 -7.80 5.87 -2.41
N HIS A 18 -7.70 4.61 -2.81
CA HIS A 18 -8.75 3.62 -2.63
C HIS A 18 -8.23 2.25 -2.16
N HIS A 19 -6.91 2.06 -2.08
CA HIS A 19 -6.33 0.80 -1.61
C HIS A 19 -5.04 1.05 -0.83
N VAL A 20 -4.77 0.19 0.17
CA VAL A 20 -3.56 0.22 1.00
C VAL A 20 -2.97 -1.19 1.17
N GLY A 21 -1.66 -1.29 1.27
CA GLY A 21 -0.93 -2.51 1.62
C GLY A 21 0.27 -2.22 2.52
N ILE A 22 0.83 -3.25 3.16
CA ILE A 22 2.05 -3.12 3.98
C ILE A 22 3.23 -3.67 3.20
N TYR A 23 4.28 -2.87 3.04
CA TYR A 23 5.49 -3.25 2.30
C TYR A 23 6.29 -4.31 3.05
N LEU A 24 6.56 -5.44 2.39
CA LEU A 24 7.32 -6.55 2.96
C LEU A 24 8.78 -6.60 2.51
N GLY A 25 9.21 -5.72 1.61
CA GLY A 25 10.50 -5.84 0.93
C GLY A 25 10.37 -6.45 -0.47
N HIS A 26 11.43 -6.30 -1.28
CA HIS A 26 11.55 -6.92 -2.61
C HIS A 26 10.34 -6.69 -3.53
N GLY A 27 9.77 -5.48 -3.52
CA GLY A 27 8.63 -5.15 -4.39
C GLY A 27 7.31 -5.85 -4.04
N ARG A 28 7.22 -6.47 -2.85
CA ARG A 28 6.03 -7.19 -2.38
C ARG A 28 5.32 -6.49 -1.24
N MET A 29 4.01 -6.72 -1.15
CA MET A 29 3.16 -6.24 -0.06
C MET A 29 2.19 -7.31 0.42
N ILE A 30 1.72 -7.20 1.67
CA ILE A 30 0.55 -7.91 2.18
C ILE A 30 -0.66 -6.98 2.15
N HIS A 31 -1.80 -7.47 1.65
CA HIS A 31 -3.04 -6.70 1.54
C HIS A 31 -4.29 -7.59 1.44
N ALA A 32 -5.47 -6.99 1.64
CA ALA A 32 -6.77 -7.57 1.32
C ALA A 32 -7.28 -6.93 0.01
N PRO A 33 -7.16 -7.59 -1.16
CA PRO A 33 -7.21 -6.90 -2.45
C PRO A 33 -8.57 -6.27 -2.80
N GLN A 34 -9.66 -6.94 -2.42
CA GLN A 34 -11.05 -6.54 -2.68
C GLN A 34 -11.99 -7.41 -1.85
N THR A 35 -13.26 -6.99 -1.74
CA THR A 35 -14.31 -7.75 -1.06
C THR A 35 -14.41 -9.18 -1.60
N GLY A 36 -14.46 -10.15 -0.70
CA GLY A 36 -14.57 -11.57 -1.03
C GLY A 36 -13.25 -12.27 -1.37
N ASP A 37 -12.14 -11.54 -1.46
CA ASP A 37 -10.79 -12.12 -1.56
C ASP A 37 -10.16 -12.29 -0.16
N VAL A 38 -9.08 -13.07 -0.07
CA VAL A 38 -8.34 -13.32 1.17
C VAL A 38 -7.10 -12.43 1.29
N VAL A 39 -6.62 -12.25 2.52
CA VAL A 39 -5.34 -11.59 2.77
C VAL A 39 -4.22 -12.41 2.14
N ARG A 40 -3.40 -11.77 1.30
CA ARG A 40 -2.29 -12.44 0.62
C ARG A 40 -1.10 -11.51 0.39
N ILE A 41 0.03 -12.12 0.07
CA ILE A 41 1.23 -11.44 -0.38
C ILE A 41 1.22 -11.39 -1.91
N SER A 42 1.43 -10.22 -2.49
CA SER A 42 1.52 -10.03 -3.93
C SER A 42 2.63 -9.03 -4.29
N PRO A 43 3.22 -9.14 -5.50
CA PRO A 43 4.09 -8.09 -6.02
C PRO A 43 3.25 -6.86 -6.37
N PHE A 44 3.74 -5.68 -6.00
CA PHE A 44 3.19 -4.42 -6.49
C PHE A 44 4.06 -3.80 -7.59
N THR A 45 5.37 -4.10 -7.60
CA THR A 45 6.28 -3.82 -8.71
C THR A 45 6.27 -4.95 -9.73
N GLY A 46 6.49 -4.66 -11.01
CA GLY A 46 6.32 -5.59 -12.12
C GLY A 46 4.87 -5.96 -12.40
N ASN A 47 3.91 -5.34 -11.71
CA ASN A 47 2.48 -5.45 -11.96
C ASN A 47 1.98 -4.11 -12.49
N PRO A 48 1.77 -3.97 -13.82
CA PRO A 48 1.42 -2.67 -14.42
C PRO A 48 0.18 -2.02 -13.81
N HIS A 49 -0.82 -2.81 -13.41
CA HIS A 49 -2.02 -2.27 -12.75
C HIS A 49 -1.68 -1.63 -11.41
N ARG A 50 -0.81 -2.23 -10.60
CA ARG A 50 -0.44 -1.69 -9.28
C ARG A 50 0.59 -0.58 -9.39
N GLU A 51 1.55 -0.69 -10.30
CA GLU A 51 2.56 0.35 -10.54
C GLU A 51 1.94 1.66 -11.00
N HIS A 52 1.00 1.62 -11.96
CA HIS A 52 0.32 2.82 -12.45
C HIS A 52 -0.54 3.52 -11.38
N GLN A 53 -0.95 2.80 -10.33
CA GLN A 53 -1.77 3.35 -9.25
C GLN A 53 -0.95 3.81 -8.05
N TYR A 54 0.36 3.57 -8.01
CA TYR A 54 1.18 3.85 -6.83
C TYR A 54 1.20 5.36 -6.53
N ALA A 55 0.63 5.73 -5.38
CA ALA A 55 0.46 7.11 -4.94
C ALA A 55 1.50 7.53 -3.87
N GLY A 56 2.36 6.60 -3.44
CA GLY A 56 3.41 6.85 -2.46
C GLY A 56 3.37 5.89 -1.28
N ALA A 57 4.26 6.14 -0.33
CA ALA A 57 4.38 5.35 0.89
C ALA A 57 4.58 6.23 2.12
N THR A 58 4.12 5.76 3.27
CA THR A 58 4.41 6.40 4.55
C THR A 58 4.86 5.39 5.59
N ARG A 59 5.76 5.81 6.48
CA ARG A 59 6.09 5.04 7.66
C ARG A 59 5.09 5.39 8.76
N PRO A 60 4.31 4.42 9.30
CA PRO A 60 3.49 4.67 10.46
C PRO A 60 4.35 5.18 11.61
N ALA A 61 3.93 6.28 12.22
CA ALA A 61 4.57 6.76 13.43
C ALA A 61 4.35 5.73 14.56
N VAL A 62 5.42 5.44 15.30
CA VAL A 62 5.25 4.80 16.60
C VAL A 62 4.65 5.86 17.51
N ARG A 63 3.57 5.55 18.23
CA ARG A 63 3.04 6.49 19.23
C ARG A 63 4.17 6.79 20.21
N ALA A 64 4.49 8.07 20.43
CA ALA A 64 5.22 8.45 21.63
C ALA A 64 4.31 8.08 22.80
N GLU A 65 4.75 7.16 23.66
CA GLU A 65 4.10 6.98 24.95
C GLU A 65 4.21 8.32 25.68
N LEU A 66 3.07 8.96 25.92
CA LEU A 66 3.02 10.12 26.79
C LEU A 66 3.40 9.63 28.19
N SER A 67 4.61 9.98 28.62
CA SER A 67 5.10 9.80 30.00
C SER A 67 4.32 10.68 30.97
#